data_AF-A0A9D4TN12-F1
#
_entry.id   AF-A0A9D4TN12-F1
#
_cell.length_a   1.000
_cell.length_b   1.000
_cell.length_c   1.000
_cell.angle_alpha   90.00
_cell.angle_beta   90.00
_cell.angle_gamma   90.00
#
_symmetry.space_group_name_H-M   'P 1'
#
loop_
_entity.id
_entity.type
_entity.pdbx_description
1 polymer ?
#
loop_
_entity_poly.entity_id
_entity_poly.type
_entity_poly.pdbx_seq_one_letter_code
_entity_poly.pdbx_strand_id
1 'polypeptide(L)'
;MLRQAARSLWRTGASRSICSSSAVMQETSEQSKEDFLKLFAPHAGMLSPPEFSSNFLPKKAAAEATTAIPDKLQFNFFVPHETVCKSEKVDLVLMPATTGDFGVMPGHVPTVAQLRPGVVTIHKELDKVVEKYFVSGGFAFIHPDSSADICAVEAVKVADLDADAVRAGLQEYTSKLASVQGKGDEYEAAAAQVGVEVYSAMNAALGP
;
A
#
# COMPACT_ATOMS: atom_id res chain seq x y z
N MET A 1 23.12 29.61 57.20
CA MET A 1 23.35 30.42 55.99
C MET A 1 24.16 29.62 54.98
N LEU A 2 23.54 28.97 54.01
CA LEU A 2 24.16 28.68 52.70
C LEU A 2 23.04 28.33 51.72
N ARG A 3 22.57 29.36 51.00
CA ARG A 3 21.71 29.22 49.82
C ARG A 3 22.62 29.12 48.59
N GLN A 4 22.07 28.51 47.53
CA GLN A 4 22.50 28.56 46.12
C GLN A 4 23.45 27.45 45.66
N ALA A 5 22.93 26.52 44.84
CA ALA A 5 23.28 26.40 43.41
C ALA A 5 22.78 25.06 42.84
N ALA A 6 21.62 25.06 42.19
CA ALA A 6 21.26 24.07 41.18
C ALA A 6 20.21 24.69 40.25
N ARG A 7 20.66 25.60 39.38
CA ARG A 7 19.84 26.14 38.30
C ARG A 7 20.08 25.35 37.02
N SER A 8 18.97 24.86 36.46
CA SER A 8 18.66 24.82 35.04
C SER A 8 19.64 24.10 34.10
N LEU A 9 19.36 22.83 33.85
CA LEU A 9 19.66 22.17 32.58
C LEU A 9 18.43 21.36 32.13
N TRP A 10 17.26 22.00 32.15
CA TRP A 10 16.16 21.56 31.29
C TRP A 10 16.47 22.09 29.90
N ARG A 11 17.18 21.26 29.12
CA ARG A 11 17.15 21.38 27.66
C ARG A 11 15.68 21.37 27.29
N THR A 12 15.20 22.51 26.80
CA THR A 12 14.00 22.60 25.97
C THR A 12 14.24 21.68 24.78
N GLY A 13 13.86 20.42 24.92
CA GLY A 13 13.60 19.56 23.78
C GLY A 13 12.41 20.20 23.08
N ALA A 14 12.68 20.98 22.04
CA ALA A 14 11.68 21.21 21.02
C ALA A 14 11.24 19.82 20.59
N SER A 15 10.04 19.41 21.04
CA SER A 15 9.34 18.28 20.46
C SER A 15 9.29 18.61 18.98
N ARG A 16 10.13 17.93 18.18
CA ARG A 16 9.94 17.94 16.74
C ARG A 16 8.61 17.22 16.58
N SER A 17 7.53 17.99 16.55
CA SER A 17 6.28 17.53 16.02
C SER A 17 6.64 16.92 14.67
N ILE A 18 6.49 15.61 14.58
CA ILE A 18 6.51 14.91 13.31
C ILE A 18 5.23 15.40 12.65
N CYS A 19 5.30 16.59 12.04
CA CYS A 19 4.21 17.14 11.27
C CYS A 19 3.91 16.08 10.23
N SER A 20 2.69 15.56 10.25
CA SER A 20 2.32 14.44 9.38
C SER A 20 2.71 14.78 7.95
N SER A 21 3.58 13.95 7.37
CA SER A 21 4.12 14.17 6.03
C SER A 21 3.01 14.33 5.00
N SER A 22 1.85 13.70 5.20
CA SER A 22 0.69 13.84 4.33
C SER A 22 0.06 15.25 4.37
N ALA A 23 0.06 15.91 5.52
CA ALA A 23 -0.46 17.28 5.66
C ALA A 23 0.41 18.28 4.89
N VAL A 24 1.74 18.15 5.06
CA VAL A 24 2.73 18.95 4.33
C VAL A 24 2.62 18.70 2.82
N MET A 25 2.44 17.44 2.40
CA MET A 25 2.25 17.11 0.98
C MET A 25 0.98 17.73 0.40
N GLN A 26 -0.12 17.76 1.15
CA GLN A 26 -1.36 18.36 0.69
C GLN A 26 -1.25 19.90 0.59
N GLU A 27 -0.63 20.55 1.57
CA GLU A 27 -0.35 21.99 1.52
C GLU A 27 0.55 22.35 0.33
N THR A 28 1.63 21.60 0.10
CA THR A 28 2.49 21.82 -1.09
C THR A 28 1.74 21.57 -2.39
N SER A 29 0.81 20.61 -2.42
CA SER A 29 0.00 20.36 -3.62
C SER A 29 -0.94 21.53 -3.93
N GLU A 30 -1.59 22.13 -2.93
CA GLU A 30 -2.45 23.30 -3.15
C GLU A 30 -1.62 24.53 -3.56
N GLN A 31 -0.47 24.76 -2.92
CA GLN A 31 0.48 25.81 -3.34
C GLN A 31 0.90 25.64 -4.81
N SER A 32 1.22 24.41 -5.23
CA SER A 32 1.61 24.13 -6.61
C SER A 32 0.50 24.38 -7.63
N LYS A 33 -0.78 24.15 -7.27
CA LYS A 33 -1.93 24.49 -8.12
C LYS A 33 -2.03 26.00 -8.30
N GLU A 34 -1.96 26.73 -7.20
CA GLU A 34 -2.05 28.19 -7.22
C GLU A 34 -0.92 28.79 -8.07
N ASP A 35 0.29 28.25 -7.94
CA ASP A 35 1.45 28.70 -8.72
C ASP A 35 1.31 28.36 -10.21
N PHE A 36 0.81 27.16 -10.54
CA PHE A 36 0.47 26.84 -11.93
C PHE A 36 -0.59 27.79 -12.49
N LEU A 37 -1.67 28.05 -11.75
CA LEU A 37 -2.76 28.91 -12.20
C LEU A 37 -2.29 30.36 -12.42
N LYS A 38 -1.40 30.88 -11.57
CA LYS A 38 -0.76 32.19 -11.76
C LYS A 38 0.07 32.25 -13.05
N LEU A 39 0.81 31.19 -13.38
CA LEU A 39 1.62 31.11 -14.60
C LEU A 39 0.78 30.86 -15.86
N PHE A 40 -0.31 30.12 -15.72
CA PHE A 40 -1.24 29.77 -16.81
C PHE A 40 -2.10 30.96 -17.22
N ALA A 41 -2.60 31.76 -16.26
CA ALA A 41 -3.47 32.91 -16.50
C ALA A 41 -3.02 33.86 -17.64
N PRO A 42 -1.74 34.30 -17.72
CA PRO A 42 -1.29 35.16 -18.81
C PRO A 42 -1.22 34.47 -20.19
N HIS A 43 -1.18 33.14 -20.23
CA HIS A 43 -1.08 32.33 -21.46
C HIS A 43 -2.42 31.65 -21.85
N ALA A 44 -3.45 31.74 -21.01
CA ALA A 44 -4.68 30.97 -21.14
C ALA A 44 -5.57 31.41 -22.32
N GLY A 45 -5.54 32.69 -22.71
CA GLY A 45 -6.40 33.22 -23.76
C GLY A 45 -7.89 33.00 -23.46
N MET A 46 -8.58 32.20 -24.27
CA MET A 46 -10.00 31.80 -24.09
C MET A 46 -10.18 30.44 -23.40
N LEU A 47 -9.11 29.78 -22.95
CA LEU A 47 -9.19 28.46 -22.32
C LEU A 47 -9.57 28.59 -20.84
N SER A 48 -10.48 27.74 -20.38
CA SER A 48 -10.74 27.57 -18.95
C SER A 48 -9.56 26.90 -18.25
N PRO A 49 -9.32 27.17 -16.95
CA PRO A 49 -8.30 26.49 -16.19
C PRO A 49 -8.48 24.96 -16.23
N PRO A 50 -7.38 24.19 -16.31
CA PRO A 50 -7.46 22.73 -16.25
C PRO A 50 -7.86 22.26 -14.84
N GLU A 51 -8.49 21.08 -14.79
CA GLU A 51 -8.75 20.39 -13.51
C GLU A 51 -7.53 19.59 -13.05
N PHE A 52 -7.35 19.47 -11.73
CA PHE A 52 -6.25 18.73 -11.12
C PHE A 52 -6.76 17.44 -10.47
N SER A 53 -5.99 16.36 -10.55
CA SER A 53 -6.32 15.07 -9.93
C SER A 53 -6.61 15.17 -8.43
N SER A 54 -5.90 16.08 -7.75
CA SER A 54 -6.06 16.36 -6.33
C SER A 54 -7.40 17.00 -5.97
N ASN A 55 -8.18 17.51 -6.93
CA ASN A 55 -9.55 17.98 -6.68
C ASN A 55 -10.52 16.82 -6.43
N PHE A 56 -10.20 15.62 -6.91
CA PHE A 56 -11.03 14.42 -6.78
C PHE A 56 -10.64 13.54 -5.59
N LEU A 57 -9.51 13.85 -4.95
CA LEU A 57 -9.06 13.14 -3.75
C LEU A 57 -9.68 13.79 -2.51
N PRO A 58 -10.11 13.00 -1.51
CA PRO A 58 -10.55 13.57 -0.25
C PRO A 58 -9.39 14.36 0.35
N LYS A 59 -9.66 15.61 0.75
CA LYS A 59 -8.70 16.40 1.51
C LYS A 59 -8.42 15.66 2.80
N LYS A 60 -7.26 15.03 2.88
CA LYS A 60 -6.76 14.39 4.09
C LYS A 60 -6.57 15.55 5.07
N ALA A 61 -7.44 15.62 6.09
CA ALA A 61 -7.27 16.61 7.14
C ALA A 61 -5.85 16.42 7.68
N ALA A 62 -5.11 17.52 7.90
CA ALA A 62 -3.80 17.45 8.48
C ALA A 62 -3.90 16.58 9.73
N ALA A 63 -3.41 15.34 9.64
CA ALA A 63 -3.39 14.44 10.77
C ALA A 63 -2.31 15.01 11.69
N GLU A 64 -2.65 16.04 12.45
CA GLU A 64 -2.18 16.12 13.82
C GLU A 64 -2.36 14.71 14.34
N ALA A 65 -1.25 14.05 14.72
CA ALA A 65 -1.27 12.73 15.31
C ALA A 65 -2.34 12.75 16.40
N THR A 66 -3.54 12.30 16.05
CA THR A 66 -4.67 12.41 16.95
C THR A 66 -4.28 11.45 18.04
N THR A 67 -4.13 11.95 19.26
CA THR A 67 -3.49 11.25 20.37
C THR A 67 -4.28 9.99 20.79
N ALA A 68 -5.35 9.66 20.07
CA ALA A 68 -6.16 8.48 20.18
C ALA A 68 -6.04 7.62 18.90
N ILE A 69 -5.58 6.38 19.07
CA ILE A 69 -5.60 5.35 18.04
C ILE A 69 -7.07 5.00 17.76
N PRO A 70 -7.53 5.01 16.50
CA PRO A 70 -8.89 4.61 16.16
C PRO A 70 -9.10 3.11 16.40
N ASP A 71 -10.34 2.71 16.66
CA ASP A 71 -10.70 1.30 16.90
C ASP A 71 -10.66 0.44 15.63
N LYS A 72 -10.84 1.07 14.45
CA LYS A 72 -10.85 0.40 13.13
C LYS A 72 -9.90 1.10 12.16
N LEU A 73 -9.30 0.31 11.27
CA LEU A 73 -8.42 0.76 10.19
C LEU A 73 -9.28 1.12 8.98
N GLN A 74 -9.02 2.27 8.35
CA GLN A 74 -9.62 2.59 7.06
C GLN A 74 -8.80 1.93 5.95
N PHE A 75 -9.41 1.00 5.23
CA PHE A 75 -8.75 0.18 4.23
C PHE A 75 -9.25 0.48 2.82
N ASN A 76 -8.30 0.66 1.91
CA ASN A 76 -8.54 0.81 0.49
C ASN A 76 -7.76 -0.24 -0.29
N PHE A 77 -8.40 -0.87 -1.27
CA PHE A 77 -7.77 -1.88 -2.12
C PHE A 77 -8.07 -1.58 -3.59
N PHE A 78 -7.01 -1.27 -4.32
CA PHE A 78 -7.04 -0.80 -5.69
C PHE A 78 -6.38 -1.79 -6.64
N VAL A 79 -7.05 -1.97 -7.78
CA VAL A 79 -6.56 -2.67 -8.97
C VAL A 79 -6.76 -1.71 -10.16
N PRO A 80 -5.96 -1.73 -11.24
CA PRO A 80 -6.10 -0.78 -12.33
C PRO A 80 -7.48 -0.79 -13.00
N HIS A 81 -8.14 -1.96 -13.05
CA HIS A 81 -9.44 -2.12 -13.70
C HIS A 81 -10.63 -1.97 -12.74
N GLU A 82 -10.44 -2.09 -11.42
CA GLU A 82 -11.51 -1.93 -10.43
C GLU A 82 -11.01 -1.51 -9.04
N THR A 83 -11.91 -0.96 -8.22
CA THR A 83 -11.63 -0.72 -6.80
C THR A 83 -12.33 -1.79 -5.98
N VAL A 84 -11.55 -2.75 -5.47
CA VAL A 84 -12.04 -3.91 -4.72
C VAL A 84 -12.66 -3.46 -3.38
N CYS A 85 -11.97 -2.60 -2.64
CA CYS A 85 -12.44 -2.03 -1.38
C CYS A 85 -12.22 -0.51 -1.38
N LYS A 86 -13.24 0.26 -0.98
CA LYS A 86 -13.17 1.72 -0.87
C LYS A 86 -13.62 2.18 0.51
N SER A 87 -12.70 2.72 1.30
CA SER A 87 -12.90 3.25 2.65
C SER A 87 -13.60 2.26 3.59
N GLU A 88 -13.22 0.99 3.52
CA GLU A 88 -13.80 -0.05 4.35
C GLU A 88 -13.17 -0.05 5.75
N LYS A 89 -13.96 -0.33 6.79
CA LYS A 89 -13.46 -0.40 8.17
C LYS A 89 -13.11 -1.83 8.50
N VAL A 90 -11.82 -2.08 8.77
CA VAL A 90 -11.29 -3.42 9.05
C VAL A 90 -10.49 -3.44 10.35
N ASP A 91 -10.40 -4.60 10.98
CA ASP A 91 -9.60 -4.79 12.20
C ASP A 91 -8.15 -5.15 11.88
N LEU A 92 -7.99 -6.02 10.89
CA LEU A 92 -6.71 -6.64 10.58
C LEU A 92 -6.64 -6.93 9.08
N VAL A 93 -5.51 -6.59 8.49
CA VAL A 93 -5.17 -6.98 7.12
C VAL A 93 -3.83 -7.71 7.16
N LEU A 94 -3.80 -8.96 6.70
CA LEU A 94 -2.56 -9.73 6.54
C LEU A 94 -2.12 -9.64 5.08
N MET A 95 -0.86 -9.30 4.87
CA MET A 95 -0.29 -9.10 3.54
C MET A 95 1.05 -9.82 3.39
N PRO A 96 1.34 -10.35 2.19
CA PRO A 96 2.63 -10.96 1.89
C PRO A 96 3.62 -9.89 1.40
N ALA A 97 4.52 -9.41 2.26
CA ALA A 97 5.65 -8.60 1.81
C ALA A 97 6.76 -9.47 1.22
N THR A 98 7.65 -8.86 0.45
CA THR A 98 8.89 -9.48 0.00
C THR A 98 9.78 -9.92 1.17
N THR A 99 9.77 -9.19 2.29
CA THR A 99 10.52 -9.52 3.51
C THR A 99 9.86 -10.62 4.35
N GLY A 100 8.59 -10.94 4.10
CA GLY A 100 7.80 -11.88 4.91
C GLY A 100 6.35 -11.42 5.06
N ASP A 101 5.53 -12.23 5.71
CA ASP A 101 4.12 -11.92 5.90
C ASP A 101 3.94 -11.06 7.16
N PHE A 102 3.11 -10.02 7.06
CA PHE A 102 2.88 -9.09 8.17
C PHE A 102 1.42 -8.65 8.23
N GLY A 103 0.99 -8.24 9.43
CA GLY A 103 -0.38 -7.80 9.71
C GLY A 103 -0.44 -6.32 10.05
N VAL A 104 -1.42 -5.61 9.50
CA VAL A 104 -1.68 -4.20 9.76
C VAL A 104 -2.96 -4.06 10.57
N MET A 105 -2.83 -3.37 11.70
CA MET A 105 -3.91 -3.02 12.62
C MET A 105 -4.03 -1.48 12.72
N PRO A 106 -5.10 -0.95 13.33
CA PRO A 106 -5.20 0.48 13.60
C PRO A 106 -4.00 1.00 14.40
N GLY A 107 -3.46 2.16 14.03
CA GLY A 107 -2.27 2.73 14.68
C GLY A 107 -0.94 2.08 14.32
N HIS A 108 -0.87 1.25 13.28
CA HIS A 108 0.39 0.69 12.78
C HIS A 108 1.37 1.81 12.33
N VAL A 109 2.67 1.57 12.49
CA VAL A 109 3.72 2.49 12.06
C VAL A 109 3.62 2.73 10.54
N PRO A 110 3.71 4.00 10.07
CA PRO A 110 3.70 4.31 8.65
C PRO A 110 4.79 3.55 7.89
N THR A 111 4.39 2.79 6.88
CA THR A 111 5.28 1.87 6.17
C THR A 111 4.88 1.79 4.71
N VAL A 112 5.87 1.71 3.84
CA VAL A 112 5.68 1.36 2.43
C VAL A 112 6.32 -0.01 2.21
N ALA A 113 5.53 -0.98 1.77
CA ALA A 113 5.99 -2.35 1.58
C ALA A 113 5.71 -2.80 0.15
N GLN A 114 6.67 -3.49 -0.46
CA GLN A 114 6.46 -4.20 -1.72
C GLN A 114 5.80 -5.55 -1.42
N LEU A 115 4.76 -5.88 -2.16
CA LEU A 115 4.03 -7.14 -2.05
C LEU A 115 4.58 -8.16 -3.04
N ARG A 116 4.78 -9.38 -2.55
CA ARG A 116 5.09 -10.56 -3.37
C ARG A 116 3.79 -11.24 -3.82
N PRO A 117 3.82 -12.10 -4.85
CA PRO A 117 2.66 -12.91 -5.21
C PRO A 117 2.20 -13.75 -4.01
N GLY A 118 0.92 -13.64 -3.64
CA GLY A 118 0.42 -14.31 -2.43
C GLY A 118 -0.98 -13.89 -2.03
N VAL A 119 -1.43 -14.34 -0.86
CA VAL A 119 -2.80 -14.10 -0.38
C VAL A 119 -2.84 -12.93 0.58
N VAL A 120 -3.61 -11.91 0.23
CA VAL A 120 -4.04 -10.85 1.13
C VAL A 120 -5.32 -11.30 1.84
N THR A 121 -5.31 -11.19 3.15
CA THR A 121 -6.41 -11.62 4.02
C THR A 121 -6.98 -10.43 4.76
N ILE A 122 -8.27 -10.16 4.56
CA ILE A 122 -8.96 -9.01 5.14
C ILE A 122 -9.92 -9.50 6.22
N HIS A 123 -9.76 -9.00 7.44
CA HIS A 123 -10.63 -9.26 8.58
C HIS A 123 -11.43 -8.00 8.92
N LYS A 124 -12.73 -8.00 8.63
CA LYS A 124 -13.64 -6.89 8.98
C LYS A 124 -13.93 -6.84 10.48
N GLU A 125 -14.09 -8.02 11.06
CA GLU A 125 -14.22 -8.26 12.50
C GLU A 125 -13.30 -9.42 12.87
N LEU A 126 -12.57 -9.32 14.00
CA LEU A 126 -11.63 -10.36 14.46
C LEU A 126 -12.25 -11.78 14.51
N ASP A 127 -13.56 -11.88 14.78
CA ASP A 127 -14.28 -13.14 14.96
C ASP A 127 -15.07 -13.60 13.72
N LYS A 128 -15.05 -12.86 12.60
CA LYS A 128 -15.91 -13.14 11.43
C LYS A 128 -15.16 -13.19 10.09
N VAL A 129 -15.97 -13.48 9.07
CA VAL A 129 -15.66 -13.71 7.64
C VAL A 129 -14.36 -13.07 7.19
N VAL A 130 -13.49 -13.95 6.71
CA VAL A 130 -12.17 -13.63 6.20
C VAL A 130 -12.26 -13.58 4.68
N GLU A 131 -12.14 -12.38 4.11
CA GLU A 131 -12.06 -12.24 2.65
C GLU A 131 -10.61 -12.45 2.21
N LYS A 132 -10.39 -13.44 1.34
CA LYS A 132 -9.06 -13.82 0.84
C LYS A 132 -8.95 -13.50 -0.63
N TYR A 133 -7.95 -12.68 -0.96
CA TYR A 133 -7.62 -12.28 -2.31
C TYR A 133 -6.21 -12.74 -2.63
N PHE A 134 -6.04 -13.51 -3.70
CA PHE A 134 -4.74 -13.74 -4.30
C PHE A 134 -4.33 -12.50 -5.09
N VAL A 135 -3.13 -12.00 -4.85
CA VAL A 135 -2.57 -10.80 -5.47
C VAL A 135 -1.31 -11.20 -6.24
N SER A 136 -1.18 -10.71 -7.47
CA SER A 136 0.00 -10.98 -8.32
C SER A 136 1.26 -10.24 -7.85
N GLY A 137 1.09 -9.17 -7.08
CA GLY A 137 2.13 -8.31 -6.54
C GLY A 137 1.62 -6.87 -6.42
N GLY A 138 2.49 -5.96 -5.96
CA GLY A 138 2.13 -4.54 -5.86
C GLY A 138 2.82 -3.85 -4.69
N PHE A 139 2.14 -2.82 -4.15
CA PHE A 139 2.62 -2.05 -3.00
C PHE A 139 1.50 -1.86 -1.98
N ALA A 140 1.89 -1.87 -0.70
CA ALA A 140 1.04 -1.49 0.42
C ALA A 140 1.58 -0.21 1.05
N PHE A 141 0.70 0.77 1.24
CA PHE A 141 0.97 2.05 1.87
C PHE A 141 0.19 2.13 3.18
N ILE A 142 0.92 2.22 4.29
CA ILE A 142 0.34 2.44 5.61
C ILE A 142 0.64 3.87 6.00
N HIS A 143 -0.42 4.62 6.28
CA HIS A 143 -0.36 6.04 6.57
C HIS A 143 -0.45 6.32 8.08
N PRO A 144 0.05 7.48 8.53
CA PRO A 144 0.02 7.86 9.95
C PRO A 144 -1.38 8.09 10.52
N ASP A 145 -2.39 8.28 9.68
CA ASP A 145 -3.78 8.49 10.08
C ASP A 145 -4.57 7.18 10.29
N SER A 146 -3.88 6.04 10.37
CA SER A 146 -4.51 4.71 10.42
C SER A 146 -5.36 4.40 9.17
N SER A 147 -4.90 4.88 8.01
CA SER A 147 -5.39 4.41 6.70
C SER A 147 -4.36 3.47 6.06
N ALA A 148 -4.83 2.42 5.40
CA ALA A 148 -3.99 1.49 4.66
C ALA A 148 -4.51 1.34 3.23
N ASP A 149 -3.63 1.55 2.26
CA ASP A 149 -3.93 1.45 0.83
C ASP A 149 -3.09 0.32 0.22
N ILE A 150 -3.75 -0.66 -0.40
CA ILE A 150 -3.09 -1.67 -1.21
C ILE A 150 -3.32 -1.34 -2.67
N CYS A 151 -2.24 -1.27 -3.44
CA CYS A 151 -2.24 -1.11 -4.88
C CYS A 151 -1.64 -2.38 -5.49
N ALA A 152 -2.50 -3.25 -6.01
CA ALA A 152 -2.10 -4.47 -6.71
C ALA A 152 -2.21 -4.31 -8.22
N VAL A 153 -1.48 -5.11 -8.99
CA VAL A 153 -1.66 -5.17 -10.46
C VAL A 153 -2.89 -5.99 -10.81
N GLU A 154 -3.03 -7.16 -10.20
CA GLU A 154 -4.19 -8.05 -10.37
C GLU A 154 -4.53 -8.66 -9.01
N ALA A 155 -5.84 -8.83 -8.75
CA ALA A 155 -6.36 -9.45 -7.53
C ALA A 155 -7.56 -10.34 -7.87
N VAL A 156 -7.54 -11.58 -7.39
CA VAL A 156 -8.61 -12.55 -7.61
C VAL A 156 -9.00 -13.18 -6.29
N LYS A 157 -10.29 -13.42 -6.04
CA LYS A 157 -10.71 -14.13 -4.84
C LYS A 157 -10.19 -15.57 -4.89
N VAL A 158 -9.71 -16.08 -3.76
CA VAL A 158 -9.16 -17.44 -3.71
C VAL A 158 -10.22 -18.49 -4.09
N ALA A 159 -11.50 -18.21 -3.85
CA ALA A 159 -12.61 -19.08 -4.23
C ALA A 159 -12.84 -19.19 -5.74
N ASP A 160 -12.40 -18.22 -6.52
CA ASP A 160 -12.60 -18.16 -7.98
C ASP A 160 -11.40 -18.75 -8.74
N LEU A 161 -10.38 -19.25 -8.04
CA LEU A 161 -9.19 -19.85 -8.63
C LEU A 161 -9.44 -21.32 -9.02
N ASP A 162 -9.16 -21.64 -10.28
CA ASP A 162 -9.17 -23.02 -10.77
C ASP A 162 -7.86 -23.76 -10.44
N ALA A 163 -7.97 -24.80 -9.61
CA ALA A 163 -6.83 -25.60 -9.18
C ALA A 163 -6.16 -26.38 -10.33
N ASP A 164 -6.92 -26.80 -11.34
CA ASP A 164 -6.38 -27.58 -12.45
C ASP A 164 -5.56 -26.68 -13.40
N ALA A 165 -6.07 -25.49 -13.70
CA ALA A 165 -5.34 -24.47 -14.45
C ALA A 165 -4.04 -24.04 -13.75
N VAL A 166 -4.07 -23.85 -12.42
CA VAL A 166 -2.88 -23.47 -11.64
C VAL A 166 -1.80 -24.55 -11.69
N ARG A 167 -2.17 -25.83 -11.55
CA ARG A 167 -1.20 -26.94 -11.63
C ARG A 167 -0.64 -27.10 -13.04
N ALA A 168 -1.47 -26.96 -14.07
CA ALA A 168 -1.02 -26.98 -15.46
C ALA A 168 -0.01 -25.86 -15.75
N GLY A 169 -0.31 -24.63 -15.31
CA GLY A 169 0.58 -23.48 -15.43
C GLY A 169 1.91 -23.70 -14.70
N LEU A 170 1.88 -24.21 -13.46
CA LEU A 170 3.09 -24.52 -12.70
C LEU A 170 4.00 -25.49 -13.48
N GLN A 171 3.45 -26.56 -14.04
CA GLN A 171 4.21 -27.53 -14.83
C GLN A 171 4.81 -26.91 -16.10
N GLU A 172 4.04 -26.07 -16.80
CA GLU A 172 4.50 -25.35 -17.99
C GLU A 172 5.69 -24.43 -17.68
N TYR A 173 5.55 -23.54 -16.69
CA TYR A 173 6.61 -22.58 -16.33
C TYR A 173 7.83 -23.28 -15.72
N THR A 174 7.65 -24.37 -14.98
CA THR A 174 8.76 -25.18 -14.47
C THR A 174 9.55 -25.83 -15.62
N SER A 175 8.86 -26.34 -16.64
CA SER A 175 9.49 -26.92 -17.82
C SER A 175 10.23 -25.85 -18.64
N LYS A 176 9.62 -24.67 -18.81
CA LYS A 176 10.26 -23.51 -19.46
C LYS A 176 11.54 -23.10 -18.73
N LEU A 177 11.48 -22.99 -17.41
CA LEU A 177 12.62 -22.62 -16.59
C LEU A 177 13.78 -23.60 -16.76
N ALA A 178 13.51 -24.91 -16.70
CA ALA A 178 14.51 -25.95 -16.92
C ALA A 178 15.13 -25.91 -18.33
N SER A 179 14.35 -25.50 -19.34
CA SER A 179 14.84 -25.40 -20.73
C SER A 179 15.74 -24.18 -20.97
N VAL A 180 15.53 -23.10 -20.23
CA VAL A 180 16.25 -21.82 -20.40
C VAL A 180 17.49 -21.73 -19.50
N GLN A 181 17.51 -22.48 -18.39
CA GLN A 181 18.65 -22.52 -17.45
C GLN A 181 19.98 -22.83 -18.18
N GLY A 182 20.87 -21.84 -18.20
CA GLY A 182 22.23 -21.95 -18.72
C GLY A 182 22.39 -21.89 -20.24
N LYS A 183 21.30 -21.67 -21.01
CA LYS A 183 21.35 -21.67 -22.49
C LYS A 183 20.56 -20.55 -23.19
N GLY A 184 19.90 -19.65 -22.46
CA GLY A 184 19.01 -18.63 -23.05
C GLY A 184 19.32 -17.18 -22.71
N ASP A 185 18.52 -16.30 -23.29
CA ASP A 185 18.43 -14.88 -22.99
C ASP A 185 18.01 -14.68 -21.51
N GLU A 186 18.71 -13.80 -20.79
CA GLU A 186 18.52 -13.58 -19.35
C GLU A 186 17.09 -13.12 -19.04
N TYR A 187 16.48 -12.41 -19.99
CA TYR A 187 15.09 -11.97 -19.90
C TYR A 187 14.09 -13.15 -19.84
N GLU A 188 14.24 -14.16 -20.70
CA GLU A 188 13.35 -15.32 -20.73
C GLU A 188 13.52 -16.19 -19.49
N ALA A 189 14.75 -16.27 -18.95
CA ALA A 189 15.03 -16.96 -17.70
C ALA A 189 14.31 -16.28 -16.52
N ALA A 190 14.39 -14.95 -16.45
CA ALA A 190 13.70 -14.16 -15.43
C ALA A 190 12.17 -14.28 -15.54
N ALA A 191 11.62 -14.20 -16.76
CA ALA A 191 10.19 -14.36 -16.99
C ALA A 191 9.68 -15.75 -16.57
N ALA A 192 10.44 -16.81 -16.87
CA ALA A 192 10.10 -18.17 -16.43
C ALA A 192 10.16 -18.30 -14.90
N GLN A 193 11.15 -17.69 -14.24
CA GLN A 193 11.28 -17.67 -12.79
C GLN A 193 10.10 -16.97 -12.11
N VAL A 194 9.69 -15.80 -12.63
CA VAL A 194 8.51 -15.08 -12.13
C VAL A 194 7.24 -15.93 -12.31
N GLY A 195 7.09 -16.60 -13.45
CA GLY A 195 5.97 -17.53 -13.68
C GLY A 195 5.93 -18.65 -12.64
N VAL A 196 7.05 -19.32 -12.39
CA VAL A 196 7.12 -20.37 -11.35
C VAL A 196 6.77 -19.81 -9.97
N GLU A 197 7.27 -18.62 -9.63
CA GLU A 197 6.98 -17.98 -8.34
C GLU A 197 5.48 -17.70 -8.15
N VAL A 198 4.82 -17.11 -9.16
CA VAL A 198 3.39 -16.79 -9.11
C VAL A 198 2.55 -18.06 -9.02
N TYR A 199 2.75 -19.04 -9.91
CA TYR A 199 1.95 -20.28 -9.90
C TYR A 199 2.22 -21.14 -8.67
N SER A 200 3.44 -21.15 -8.15
CA SER A 200 3.76 -21.80 -6.86
C SER A 200 3.00 -21.15 -5.71
N ALA A 201 2.94 -19.82 -5.66
CA ALA A 201 2.17 -19.08 -4.66
C ALA A 201 0.66 -19.34 -4.79
N MET A 202 0.12 -19.41 -6.00
CA MET A 202 -1.29 -19.77 -6.24
C MET A 202 -1.61 -21.18 -5.75
N ASN A 203 -0.73 -22.15 -6.04
CA ASN A 203 -0.90 -23.52 -5.57
C ASN A 203 -0.85 -23.62 -4.04
N ALA A 204 0.04 -22.86 -3.40
CA ALA A 204 0.08 -22.75 -1.94
C ALA A 204 -1.18 -22.12 -1.33
N ALA A 205 -1.80 -21.17 -2.05
CA ALA A 205 -3.04 -20.50 -1.63
C ALA A 205 -4.27 -21.41 -1.62
N LEU A 206 -4.32 -22.38 -2.55
CA LEU A 206 -5.43 -23.33 -2.68
C LEU A 206 -5.44 -24.42 -1.59
N GLY A 207 -4.34 -24.57 -0.84
CA GLY A 207 -4.17 -25.64 0.14
C GLY A 207 -3.85 -27.00 -0.49
N PRO A 208 -3.45 -28.00 0.32
CA PRO A 208 -3.25 -29.38 -0.14
C PRO A 208 -4.55 -30.12 -0.48
#